data_AF-A0A6C0B6H0-F1
#
_entry.id   AF-A0A6C0B6H0-F1
#
_cell.length_a   1.000
_cell.length_b   1.000
_cell.length_c   1.000
_cell.angle_alpha   90.00
_cell.angle_beta   90.00
_cell.angle_gamma   90.00
#
_symmetry.space_group_name_H-M   'P 1'
#
loop_
_entity.id
_entity.type
_entity.pdbx_description
1 polymer ?
#
loop_
_entity_poly.entity_id
_entity_poly.type
_entity_poly.pdbx_seq_one_letter_code
_entity_poly.pdbx_strand_id
1 'polypeptide(L)'
;MRIWYKDPVYIVIHVLSGVMAYFIPVIIPLVMFYHGLQYMMDVRFFGFQGEIRSGNSFEHTLLKLLEVLAGYLMIKLVMKP
;
A
#
# COMPACT_ATOMS: atom_id res chain seq x y z
N MET A 1 19.31 8.39 3.01
CA MET A 1 17.92 8.25 3.50
C MET A 1 16.91 8.71 2.42
N ARG A 2 16.96 8.09 1.23
CA ARG A 2 16.19 8.46 0.03
C ARG A 2 14.82 7.76 -0.04
N ILE A 3 14.45 7.05 1.04
CA ILE A 3 13.30 6.15 1.18
C ILE A 3 11.97 6.92 1.39
N TRP A 4 12.06 8.23 1.61
CA TRP A 4 10.95 9.11 1.99
C TRP A 4 10.46 10.04 0.89
N TYR A 5 11.13 10.09 -0.27
CA TYR A 5 10.63 10.86 -1.41
C TYR A 5 9.54 10.05 -2.10
N LYS A 6 8.37 10.02 -1.49
CA LYS A 6 7.16 9.43 -2.05
C LYS A 6 6.47 10.49 -2.86
N ASP A 7 6.21 10.22 -4.14
CA ASP A 7 5.19 11.00 -4.83
C ASP A 7 3.88 10.84 -4.05
N PRO A 8 3.19 11.94 -3.67
CA PRO A 8 1.94 11.90 -2.94
C PRO A 8 0.90 10.95 -3.55
N VAL A 9 0.94 10.79 -4.88
CA VAL A 9 0.15 9.82 -5.66
C VAL A 9 0.23 8.41 -5.07
N TYR A 10 1.41 7.93 -4.65
CA TYR A 10 1.52 6.58 -4.08
C TYR A 10 0.76 6.47 -2.77
N ILE A 11 0.84 7.48 -1.89
CA ILE A 11 0.14 7.45 -0.60
C ILE A 11 -1.38 7.37 -0.85
N VAL A 12 -1.88 8.22 -1.75
CA VAL A 12 -3.30 8.26 -2.12
C VAL A 12 -3.79 6.89 -2.58
N ILE A 13 -3.00 6.14 -3.34
CA ILE A 13 -3.42 4.86 -3.92
C ILE A 13 -3.47 3.74 -2.89
N HIS A 14 -2.54 3.71 -1.94
CA HIS A 14 -2.62 2.75 -0.85
C HIS A 14 -3.86 3.03 0.01
N VAL A 15 -4.15 4.31 0.28
CA VAL A 15 -5.39 4.72 0.97
C VAL A 15 -6.64 4.32 0.16
N LEU A 16 -6.71 4.61 -1.14
CA LEU A 16 -7.82 4.22 -2.00
C LEU A 16 -7.98 2.70 -2.07
N SER A 17 -6.87 1.95 -2.10
CA SER A 17 -6.90 0.49 -2.04
C SER A 17 -7.52 -0.01 -0.72
N GLY A 18 -7.24 0.68 0.39
CA GLY A 18 -7.92 0.46 1.67
C GLY A 18 -9.42 0.70 1.62
N VAL A 19 -9.84 1.79 0.99
CA VAL A 19 -11.26 2.10 0.76
C VAL A 19 -11.93 1.01 -0.08
N MET A 20 -11.29 0.58 -1.17
CA MET A 20 -11.82 -0.50 -2.00
C MET A 20 -11.87 -1.83 -1.25
N ALA A 21 -10.90 -2.13 -0.39
CA ALA A 21 -10.86 -3.34 0.42
C ALA A 21 -12.04 -3.47 1.39
N TYR A 22 -12.62 -2.34 1.80
CA TYR A 22 -13.85 -2.34 2.60
C TYR A 22 -15.04 -2.93 1.82
N PHE A 23 -15.18 -2.56 0.54
CA PHE A 23 -16.26 -3.06 -0.32
C PHE A 23 -15.94 -4.42 -0.95
N ILE A 24 -14.65 -4.72 -1.16
CA ILE A 24 -14.16 -5.88 -1.89
C ILE A 24 -13.07 -6.56 -1.04
N PRO A 25 -13.44 -7.45 -0.10
CA PRO A 25 -12.52 -8.01 0.88
C PRO A 25 -11.34 -8.80 0.29
N VAL A 26 -11.48 -9.32 -0.94
CA VAL A 26 -10.38 -10.03 -1.64
C VAL A 26 -9.18 -9.12 -1.93
N ILE A 27 -9.34 -7.79 -1.88
CA ILE A 27 -8.22 -6.85 -2.00
C ILE A 27 -7.23 -7.00 -0.83
N ILE A 28 -7.68 -7.38 0.37
CA ILE A 28 -6.81 -7.55 1.54
C ILE A 28 -5.72 -8.59 1.27
N PRO A 29 -6.03 -9.87 0.94
CA PRO A 29 -4.98 -10.85 0.64
C PRO A 29 -4.15 -10.48 -0.58
N LEU A 30 -4.71 -9.79 -1.60
CA LEU A 30 -3.94 -9.33 -2.76
C LEU A 30 -2.88 -8.27 -2.41
N VAL A 31 -3.24 -7.29 -1.59
CA VAL A 31 -2.31 -6.26 -1.11
C VAL A 31 -1.23 -6.88 -0.23
N MET A 32 -1.61 -7.79 0.68
CA MET A 32 -0.66 -8.52 1.53
C MET A 32 0.33 -9.34 0.68
N PHE A 33 -0.18 -10.06 -0.33
CA PHE A 33 0.64 -10.83 -1.25
C PHE A 33 1.58 -9.94 -2.06
N TYR A 34 1.07 -8.84 -2.62
CA TYR A 34 1.84 -7.89 -3.42
C TYR A 34 3.00 -7.26 -2.64
N HIS A 35 2.77 -6.82 -1.41
CA HIS A 35 3.84 -6.26 -0.57
C HIS A 35 4.76 -7.32 0.02
N GLY A 36 4.23 -8.51 0.32
CA GLY A 36 5.03 -9.66 0.71
C GLY A 36 6.01 -10.07 -0.40
N LEU A 37 5.56 -10.13 -1.65
CA LEU A 37 6.39 -10.44 -2.81
C LEU A 37 7.50 -9.41 -3.02
N GLN A 38 7.18 -8.11 -2.93
CA GLN A 38 8.16 -7.04 -2.96
C GLN A 38 9.22 -7.18 -1.88
N TYR A 39 8.82 -7.56 -0.67
CA TYR A 39 9.73 -7.76 0.44
C TYR A 39 10.65 -8.97 0.21
N MET A 40 10.10 -10.11 -0.22
CA MET A 40 10.89 -11.31 -0.52
C MET A 40 11.89 -11.11 -1.66
N MET A 41 11.53 -10.30 -2.66
CA MET A 41 12.38 -10.02 -3.82
C MET A 41 13.35 -8.86 -3.61
N ASP A 42 13.30 -8.16 -2.47
CA ASP A 42 14.06 -6.94 -2.21
C ASP A 42 13.86 -5.85 -3.29
N VAL A 43 12.63 -5.70 -3.78
CA VAL A 43 12.25 -4.73 -4.82
C VAL A 43 11.11 -3.82 -4.38
N ARG A 44 11.03 -2.65 -5.02
CA ARG A 44 9.91 -1.71 -4.91
C ARG A 44 9.35 -1.44 -6.30
N PHE A 45 8.05 -1.64 -6.46
CA PHE A 45 7.34 -1.28 -7.68
C PHE A 45 6.82 0.16 -7.61
N PHE A 46 7.22 0.95 -8.58
CA PHE A 46 6.74 2.31 -8.79
C PHE A 46 5.76 2.31 -9.96
N GLY A 47 4.57 1.75 -9.77
CA GLY A 47 3.58 1.53 -10.85
C GLY A 47 3.31 2.73 -11.77
N PHE A 48 3.27 3.95 -11.23
CA PHE A 48 3.07 5.20 -12.03
C PHE A 48 4.27 5.61 -12.85
N GLN A 49 5.47 5.25 -12.41
CA GLN A 49 6.71 5.53 -13.11
C GLN A 49 7.08 4.38 -14.06
N GLY A 50 6.37 3.24 -14.00
CA GLY A 50 6.73 2.04 -14.75
C GLY A 50 8.07 1.44 -14.34
N GLU A 51 8.55 1.78 -13.14
CA GLU A 51 9.90 1.45 -12.69
C GLU A 51 9.88 0.41 -11.56
N ILE A 52 10.90 -0.46 -11.57
CA ILE A 52 11.21 -1.35 -10.46
C ILE A 52 12.57 -0.94 -9.93
N ARG A 53 12.65 -0.64 -8.63
CA ARG A 53 13.91 -0.25 -7.99
C ARG A 53 14.27 -1.26 -6.91
N SER A 54 15.55 -1.54 -6.75
CA SER A 54 16.04 -2.39 -5.66
C SER A 54 15.90 -1.71 -4.29
N GLY A 55 15.97 -2.54 -3.26
CA GLY A 55 15.94 -2.15 -1.86
C GLY A 55 14.52 -1.97 -1.37
N ASN A 56 13.97 -3.00 -0.74
CA ASN A 56 12.80 -2.94 0.10
C ASN A 56 13.21 -3.10 1.57
N SER A 57 12.37 -2.65 2.50
CA SER A 57 12.61 -2.86 3.92
C SER A 57 11.31 -3.20 4.62
N PHE A 58 11.45 -3.79 5.81
CA PHE A 58 10.30 -4.11 6.63
C PHE A 58 9.51 -2.83 6.98
N GLU A 59 10.21 -1.72 7.30
CA GLU A 59 9.54 -0.44 7.60
C GLU A 59 8.79 0.10 6.38
N HIS A 60 9.36 -0.03 5.17
CA HIS A 60 8.69 0.38 3.94
C HIS A 60 7.40 -0.42 3.72
N THR A 61 7.49 -1.75 3.79
CA THR A 61 6.33 -2.65 3.67
C THR A 61 5.26 -2.35 4.72
N LEU A 62 5.65 -2.21 5.98
CA LEU A 62 4.73 -1.89 7.07
C LEU A 62 4.01 -0.57 6.83
N LEU A 63 4.73 0.47 6.39
CA LEU A 63 4.14 1.77 6.10
C LEU A 63 3.11 1.69 4.97
N LYS A 64 3.32 0.84 3.96
CA LYS A 64 2.33 0.62 2.89
C LYS A 64 1.07 -0.06 3.39
N LEU A 65 1.22 -1.06 4.25
CA LEU A 65 0.08 -1.73 4.87
C LEU A 65 -0.69 -0.79 5.81
N LEU A 66 0.00 0.12 6.50
CA LEU A 66 -0.65 1.15 7.33
C LEU A 66 -1.43 2.19 6.49
N GLU A 67 -0.91 2.60 5.33
CA GLU A 67 -1.64 3.46 4.39
C GLU A 67 -2.94 2.79 3.92
N VAL A 68 -2.91 1.49 3.63
CA VAL A 68 -4.10 0.69 3.27
C VAL A 68 -5.06 0.56 4.44
N LEU A 69 -4.55 0.24 5.63
CA LEU A 69 -5.37 0.16 6.85
C LEU A 69 -6.06 1.50 7.16
N ALA A 70 -5.36 2.62 6.99
CA ALA A 70 -5.92 3.95 7.18
C ALA A 70 -7.13 4.20 6.25
N GLY A 71 -7.01 3.86 4.97
CA GLY A 71 -8.12 3.95 4.02
C GLY A 71 -9.33 3.08 4.40
N TYR A 72 -9.07 1.84 4.82
CA TYR A 72 -10.11 0.92 5.28
C TYR A 72 -10.83 1.45 6.53
N LEU A 73 -10.09 1.94 7.52
CA LEU A 73 -10.68 2.51 8.74
C LEU A 73 -11.44 3.80 8.47
N MET A 74 -10.92 4.67 7.61
CA MET A 74 -11.57 5.92 7.21
C MET A 74 -12.94 5.66 6.61
N ILE A 75 -13.05 4.78 5.60
CA ILE A 75 -14.35 4.48 5.00
C ILE A 75 -15.28 3.76 5.99
N LYS A 76 -14.74 2.89 6.85
CA LYS A 76 -15.52 2.22 7.89
C LYS A 76 -16.13 3.19 8.91
N LEU A 77 -15.43 4.29 9.22
CA LEU A 77 -15.95 5.35 10.10
C LEU A 77 -17.06 6.16 9.42
N VAL A 78 -16.93 6.43 8.11
CA VAL A 78 -17.94 7.19 7.34
C VAL A 78 -19.19 6.35 7.05
N MET A 79 -19.01 5.06 6.75
CA MET A 79 -20.09 4.15 6.37
C MET A 79 -20.75 3.46 7.56
N LYS A 80 -20.24 3.65 8.78
CA LYS A 80 -20.94 3.20 9.98
C LYS A 80 -22.20 4.06 10.16
N PRO A 81 -23.39 3.45 10.34
CA PRO A 81 -24.60 4.17 10.74
C PRO A 81 -24.46 4.77 12.14
#